data_AF-A0A4V0I6B5-F1
#
_entry.id   AF-A0A4V0I6B5-F1
#
_cell.length_a   1.000
_cell.length_b   1.000
_cell.length_c   1.000
_cell.angle_alpha   90.00
_cell.angle_beta   90.00
_cell.angle_gamma   90.00
#
_symmetry.space_group_name_H-M   'P 1'
#
loop_
_entity.id
_entity.type
_entity.pdbx_description
1 polymer ?
#
loop_
_entity_poly.entity_id
_entity_poly.type
_entity_poly.pdbx_seq_one_letter_code
_entity_poly.pdbx_strand_id
1 'polypeptide(L)'
;MSISTTDAPNTSAPVAPAARAWPLAALGALLVWAYLPMLGVFADKWLNDPQYSHGLLVPFFSAYLIRRAWRAGGYTPRPLPVLGTVLLLAALAMRVVAGSMLFHQLDAASLLVSVTAVVLAAGGWPLLKRTGPAIGFLVFMVPLPYELERNVGQPLKTTATVCSTFFLQTLGQPALRDGNLILIDEVRLGVVDACSGLKMLMTFAAFSVGAVVMMDRTRFEKFMIVLGIVPIAVAANVLRITATGMSYVVFTNKATTEFLHDFHGWLMMPVGLALLALELWVLTRLVVAPEPPRAAPTPVPPVAGPDRVRVAADRGLSPVPA
;
A
#
# COMPACT_ATOMS: atom_id res chain seq x y z
N MET A 1 34.23 42.07 -50.69
CA MET A 1 35.16 41.29 -49.85
C MET A 1 34.48 41.09 -48.50
N SER A 2 33.64 40.06 -48.39
CA SER A 2 32.79 39.78 -47.23
C SER A 2 33.21 38.44 -46.65
N ILE A 3 33.96 38.46 -45.55
CA ILE A 3 34.41 37.26 -44.85
C ILE A 3 33.30 36.86 -43.89
N SER A 4 32.71 35.70 -44.16
CA SER A 4 31.66 35.06 -43.39
C SER A 4 32.21 34.59 -42.04
N THR A 5 31.71 35.14 -40.94
CA THR A 5 31.91 34.61 -39.58
C THR A 5 31.15 33.31 -39.46
N THR A 6 31.88 32.20 -39.38
CA THR A 6 31.32 30.87 -39.12
C THR A 6 31.16 30.72 -37.62
N ASP A 7 29.95 30.93 -37.10
CA ASP A 7 29.61 30.61 -35.71
C ASP A 7 29.68 29.09 -35.52
N ALA A 8 30.60 28.64 -34.67
CA ALA A 8 30.66 27.26 -34.21
C ALA A 8 29.48 26.98 -33.26
N PRO A 9 28.74 25.88 -33.43
CA PRO A 9 27.69 25.51 -32.48
C PRO A 9 28.34 25.06 -31.16
N ASN A 10 28.10 25.83 -30.10
CA ASN A 10 28.41 25.45 -28.72
C ASN A 10 27.65 24.16 -28.35
N THR A 11 28.29 23.01 -28.55
CA THR A 11 27.82 21.73 -28.03
C THR A 11 28.13 21.66 -26.54
N SER A 12 27.21 22.18 -25.72
CA SER A 12 27.22 21.91 -24.28
C SER A 12 27.18 20.39 -24.07
N ALA A 13 28.29 19.83 -23.60
CA ALA A 13 28.38 18.41 -23.27
C ALA A 13 27.24 18.03 -22.31
N PRO A 14 26.58 16.87 -22.50
CA PRO A 14 25.57 16.40 -21.56
C PRO A 14 26.27 16.11 -20.22
N VAL A 15 26.04 16.96 -19.23
CA VAL A 15 26.54 16.74 -17.86
C VAL A 15 26.02 15.38 -17.40
N ALA A 16 26.96 14.48 -17.11
CA ALA A 16 26.68 13.09 -16.81
C ALA A 16 25.68 12.93 -15.63
N PRO A 17 24.74 11.96 -15.69
CA PRO A 17 23.71 11.74 -14.67
C PRO A 17 24.27 11.48 -13.26
N ALA A 18 25.54 11.06 -13.13
CA ALA A 18 26.20 10.79 -11.86
C ALA A 18 26.40 12.05 -10.99
N ALA A 19 26.64 13.22 -11.59
CA ALA A 19 26.90 14.46 -10.86
C ALA A 19 25.64 15.02 -10.15
N ARG A 20 24.44 14.55 -10.50
CA ARG A 20 23.16 14.93 -9.89
C ARG A 20 22.62 13.92 -8.87
N ALA A 21 23.26 12.75 -8.72
CA ALA A 21 22.78 11.70 -7.81
C ALA A 21 23.23 11.90 -6.37
N TRP A 22 24.43 12.45 -6.14
CA TRP A 22 24.98 12.69 -4.80
C TRP A 22 24.14 13.63 -3.91
N PRO A 23 23.51 14.74 -4.37
CA PRO A 23 22.72 15.59 -3.49
C PRO A 23 21.44 14.90 -3.02
N LEU A 24 20.83 14.06 -3.88
CA LEU A 24 19.66 13.24 -3.49
C LEU A 24 20.04 12.14 -2.51
N ALA A 25 21.20 11.52 -2.69
CA ALA A 25 21.73 10.54 -1.75
C ALA A 25 22.07 11.19 -0.40
N ALA A 26 22.72 12.36 -0.39
CA ALA A 26 23.02 13.12 0.81
C ALA A 26 21.76 13.58 1.54
N LEU A 27 20.74 14.05 0.81
CA LEU A 27 19.45 14.41 1.39
C LEU A 27 18.71 13.19 1.97
N GLY A 28 18.77 12.05 1.28
CA GLY A 28 18.23 10.78 1.79
C GLY A 28 18.93 10.36 3.09
N ALA A 29 20.27 10.42 3.13
CA ALA A 29 21.05 10.13 4.33
C ALA A 29 20.73 11.10 5.48
N LEU A 30 20.59 12.39 5.17
CA LEU A 30 20.21 13.41 6.14
C LEU A 30 18.82 13.14 6.73
N LEU A 31 17.84 12.75 5.90
CA LEU A 31 16.51 12.37 6.39
C LEU A 31 16.60 11.14 7.29
N VAL A 32 17.29 10.08 6.87
CA VAL A 32 17.45 8.87 7.71
C VAL A 32 18.08 9.22 9.07
N TRP A 33 19.15 10.03 9.06
CA TRP A 33 19.80 10.48 10.28
C TRP A 33 18.87 11.33 11.16
N ALA A 34 18.15 12.29 10.55
CA ALA A 34 17.23 13.15 11.27
C ALA A 34 16.10 12.36 11.95
N TYR A 35 15.52 11.37 11.27
CA TYR A 35 14.40 10.58 11.80
C TYR A 35 14.84 9.37 12.65
N LEU A 36 16.15 9.14 12.82
CA LEU A 36 16.69 8.00 13.54
C LEU A 36 16.15 7.83 14.97
N PRO A 37 15.98 8.89 15.80
CA PRO A 37 15.42 8.75 17.14
C PRO A 37 13.98 8.22 17.14
N MET A 38 13.14 8.73 16.23
CA MET A 38 11.76 8.28 16.08
C MET A 38 11.69 6.85 15.56
N LEU A 39 12.53 6.52 14.57
CA LEU A 39 12.65 5.15 14.08
C LEU A 39 13.14 4.18 15.17
N GLY A 40 13.97 4.64 16.11
CA GLY A 40 14.37 3.84 17.28
C GLY A 40 13.19 3.48 18.18
N VAL A 41 12.31 4.44 18.47
CA VAL A 41 11.06 4.21 19.24
C VAL A 41 10.13 3.22 18.52
N PHE A 42 10.05 3.33 17.18
CA PHE A 42 9.22 2.40 16.41
C PHE A 42 9.85 1.03 16.28
N ALA A 43 11.17 0.94 16.13
CA ALA A 43 11.90 -0.33 16.08
C ALA A 43 11.72 -1.11 17.38
N ASP A 44 11.75 -0.45 18.54
CA ASP A 44 11.42 -1.07 19.82
C ASP A 44 10.02 -1.72 19.79
N LYS A 45 9.01 -0.99 19.32
CA LYS A 45 7.65 -1.55 19.15
C LYS A 45 7.61 -2.71 18.16
N TRP A 46 8.28 -2.62 17.00
CA TRP A 46 8.25 -3.67 15.99
C TRP A 46 8.95 -4.95 16.44
N LEU A 47 9.98 -4.83 17.28
CA LEU A 47 10.76 -5.97 17.77
C LEU A 47 10.13 -6.62 19.01
N ASN A 48 9.51 -5.82 19.88
CA ASN A 48 9.02 -6.29 21.18
C ASN A 48 7.50 -6.49 21.25
N ASP A 49 6.71 -5.94 20.32
CA ASP A 49 5.27 -6.20 20.21
C ASP A 49 4.97 -7.09 18.97
N PRO A 50 4.61 -8.38 19.16
CA PRO A 50 4.29 -9.29 18.05
C PRO A 50 3.23 -8.75 17.09
N GLN A 51 2.34 -7.86 17.57
CA GLN A 51 1.24 -7.30 16.80
C GLN A 51 1.68 -6.17 15.84
N TYR A 52 2.85 -5.57 16.08
CA TYR A 52 3.47 -4.55 15.22
C TYR A 52 4.69 -5.06 14.44
N SER A 53 5.00 -6.35 14.52
CA SER A 53 6.11 -6.99 13.82
C SER A 53 6.13 -6.74 12.31
N HIS A 54 4.97 -6.56 11.68
CA HIS A 54 4.84 -6.22 10.26
C HIS A 54 5.52 -4.88 9.91
N GLY A 55 5.61 -3.94 10.85
CA GLY A 55 6.22 -2.62 10.63
C GLY A 55 7.69 -2.70 10.21
N LEU A 56 8.41 -3.75 10.62
CA LEU A 56 9.79 -4.00 10.19
C LEU A 56 9.87 -4.31 8.69
N LEU A 57 8.88 -5.00 8.12
CA LEU A 57 8.86 -5.39 6.71
C LEU A 57 8.49 -4.22 5.78
N VAL A 58 7.78 -3.21 6.30
CA VAL A 58 7.22 -2.11 5.51
C VAL A 58 8.28 -1.30 4.76
N PRO A 59 9.38 -0.83 5.38
CA PRO A 59 10.44 -0.11 4.65
C PRO A 59 11.07 -0.93 3.52
N PHE A 60 11.29 -2.24 3.74
CA PHE A 60 11.84 -3.13 2.71
C PHE A 60 10.89 -3.30 1.52
N PHE A 61 9.60 -3.45 1.81
CA PHE A 61 8.59 -3.53 0.76
C PHE A 61 8.44 -2.21 -0.01
N SER A 62 8.47 -1.06 0.68
CA SER A 62 8.51 0.25 0.02
C SER A 62 9.74 0.42 -0.88
N ALA A 63 10.93 -0.02 -0.42
CA ALA A 63 12.14 -0.03 -1.26
C ALA A 63 11.99 -0.95 -2.49
N TYR A 64 11.37 -2.13 -2.31
CA TYR A 64 11.02 -3.02 -3.42
C TYR A 64 10.07 -2.35 -4.43
N LEU A 65 9.03 -1.66 -3.96
CA LEU A 65 8.10 -0.92 -4.82
C LEU A 65 8.80 0.21 -5.58
N ILE A 66 9.73 0.93 -4.96
CA ILE A 66 10.57 1.94 -5.63
C ILE A 66 11.42 1.27 -6.72
N ARG A 67 12.03 0.12 -6.43
CA ARG A 67 12.82 -0.63 -7.43
C ARG A 67 11.97 -1.12 -8.61
N ARG A 68 10.76 -1.64 -8.35
CA ARG A 68 9.79 -2.05 -9.38
C ARG A 68 9.38 -0.84 -10.21
N ALA A 69 9.06 0.27 -9.55
CA ALA A 69 8.77 1.54 -10.18
C ALA A 69 9.90 1.94 -11.13
N TRP A 70 11.17 1.94 -10.71
CA TRP A 70 12.29 2.30 -11.59
C TRP A 70 12.45 1.40 -12.82
N ARG A 71 12.18 0.10 -12.69
CA ARG A 71 12.29 -0.86 -13.81
C ARG A 71 11.20 -0.72 -14.87
N ALA A 72 10.06 -0.11 -14.55
CA ALA A 72 8.92 -0.01 -15.47
C ALA A 72 9.15 0.87 -16.73
N GLY A 73 10.34 1.45 -16.93
CA GLY A 73 10.67 2.28 -18.09
C GLY A 73 9.86 3.58 -18.17
N GLY A 74 10.15 4.47 -19.13
CA GLY A 74 9.31 5.63 -19.47
C GLY A 74 8.99 6.60 -18.31
N TYR A 75 9.88 7.56 -18.05
CA TYR A 75 9.60 8.68 -17.16
C TYR A 75 10.30 9.94 -17.63
N THR A 76 9.54 11.03 -17.71
CA THR A 76 10.05 12.36 -18.01
C THR A 76 9.97 13.22 -16.74
N PRO A 77 11.12 13.59 -16.14
CA PRO A 77 11.13 14.42 -14.95
C PRO A 77 10.56 15.81 -15.22
N ARG A 78 9.69 16.27 -14.31
CA ARG A 78 9.16 17.64 -14.28
C ARG A 78 9.32 18.20 -12.86
N PRO A 79 10.56 18.49 -12.42
CA PRO A 79 10.85 18.84 -11.03
C PRO A 79 10.07 20.10 -10.60
N LEU A 80 9.60 20.08 -9.35
CA LEU A 80 8.88 21.19 -8.71
C LEU A 80 9.65 21.61 -7.44
N PRO A 81 10.83 22.24 -7.59
CA PRO A 81 11.74 22.50 -6.47
C PRO A 81 11.13 23.47 -5.44
N VAL A 82 10.43 24.52 -5.89
CA VAL A 82 9.79 25.48 -4.96
C VAL A 82 8.74 24.78 -4.08
N LEU A 83 7.85 23.99 -4.68
CA LEU A 83 6.84 23.25 -3.94
C LEU A 83 7.46 22.22 -3.00
N GLY A 84 8.49 21.50 -3.47
CA GLY A 84 9.24 20.56 -2.64
C GLY A 84 9.92 21.25 -1.45
N THR A 85 10.56 22.40 -1.64
CA THR A 85 11.17 23.17 -0.55
C THR A 85 10.11 23.66 0.45
N VAL A 86 8.99 24.20 -0.03
CA VAL A 86 7.88 24.63 0.85
C VAL A 86 7.36 23.46 1.68
N LEU A 87 7.19 22.28 1.07
CA LEU A 87 6.76 21.09 1.80
C LEU A 87 7.82 20.55 2.77
N LEU A 88 9.12 20.66 2.45
CA LEU A 88 10.20 20.32 3.38
C LEU A 88 10.21 21.25 4.59
N LEU A 89 10.01 22.57 4.38
CA LEU A 89 9.89 23.53 5.47
C LEU A 89 8.65 23.24 6.34
N ALA A 90 7.53 22.89 5.71
CA ALA A 90 6.33 22.46 6.43
C ALA A 90 6.58 21.17 7.24
N ALA A 91 7.27 20.18 6.67
CA ALA A 91 7.64 18.96 7.38
C ALA A 91 8.58 19.23 8.56
N LEU A 92 9.54 20.15 8.39
CA LEU A 92 10.41 20.58 9.47
C LEU A 92 9.61 21.25 10.60
N ALA A 93 8.66 22.14 10.27
CA ALA A 93 7.78 22.76 11.25
C ALA A 93 6.92 21.71 11.97
N MET A 94 6.34 20.76 11.24
CA MET A 94 5.60 19.62 11.82
C MET A 94 6.47 18.82 12.79
N ARG A 95 7.73 18.58 12.43
CA ARG A 95 8.69 17.85 13.27
C ARG A 95 9.06 18.63 14.53
N VAL A 96 9.23 19.95 14.46
CA VAL A 96 9.47 20.81 15.63
C VAL A 96 8.28 20.72 16.60
N VAL A 97 7.05 20.80 16.08
CA VAL A 97 5.82 20.64 16.88
C VAL A 97 5.70 19.22 17.44
N ALA A 98 5.99 18.20 16.64
CA ALA A 98 5.96 16.81 17.10
C ALA A 98 6.96 16.56 18.23
N GLY A 99 8.17 17.12 18.12
CA GLY A 99 9.19 17.05 19.15
C GLY A 99 8.80 17.79 20.44
N SER A 100 8.17 18.97 20.33
CA SER A 100 7.73 19.72 21.52
C SER A 100 6.56 19.05 22.26
N MET A 101 5.73 18.29 21.55
CA MET A 101 4.61 17.53 22.12
C MET A 101 4.96 16.07 22.46
N LEU A 102 6.18 15.61 22.18
CA LEU A 102 6.58 14.19 22.24
C LEU A 102 5.62 13.27 21.47
N PHE A 103 5.06 13.76 20.36
CA PHE A 103 4.03 13.07 19.59
C PHE A 103 4.63 12.38 18.34
N HIS A 104 5.14 11.17 18.53
CA HIS A 104 5.89 10.42 17.50
C HIS A 104 5.09 10.12 16.23
N GLN A 105 3.76 10.02 16.29
CA GLN A 105 2.90 9.80 15.13
C GLN A 105 2.89 11.03 14.20
N LEU A 106 2.92 12.24 14.76
CA LEU A 106 3.06 13.46 13.97
C LEU A 106 4.46 13.57 13.37
N ASP A 107 5.49 13.12 14.09
CA ASP A 107 6.84 13.05 13.57
C ASP A 107 6.94 12.07 12.39
N ALA A 108 6.29 10.91 12.48
CA ALA A 108 6.18 9.97 11.37
C ALA A 108 5.39 10.54 10.17
N ALA A 109 4.32 11.30 10.41
CA ALA A 109 3.62 12.01 9.34
C ALA A 109 4.56 13.02 8.64
N SER A 110 5.41 13.72 9.40
CA SER A 110 6.40 14.64 8.83
C SER A 110 7.47 13.93 7.98
N LEU A 111 7.84 12.68 8.30
CA LEU A 111 8.68 11.84 7.44
C LEU A 111 8.01 11.58 6.09
N LEU A 112 6.72 11.20 6.07
CA LEU A 112 5.98 10.97 4.83
C LEU A 112 5.88 12.24 3.97
N VAL A 113 5.63 13.39 4.59
CA VAL A 113 5.64 14.70 3.91
C VAL A 113 7.04 15.01 3.38
N SER A 114 8.11 14.75 4.15
CA SER A 114 9.50 14.97 3.74
C SER A 114 9.87 14.14 2.51
N VAL A 115 9.56 12.85 2.51
CA VAL A 115 9.82 11.96 1.36
C VAL A 115 9.04 12.41 0.13
N THR A 116 7.77 12.79 0.30
CA THR A 116 6.93 13.33 -0.77
C THR A 116 7.54 14.62 -1.35
N ALA A 117 8.04 15.50 -0.47
CA ALA A 117 8.65 16.76 -0.84
C ALA A 117 9.94 16.57 -1.65
N VAL A 118 10.81 15.63 -1.25
CA VAL A 118 12.02 15.25 -2.01
C VAL A 118 11.66 14.72 -3.38
N VAL A 119 10.65 13.86 -3.47
CA VAL A 119 10.18 13.28 -4.74
C VAL A 119 9.60 14.37 -5.66
N LEU A 120 8.82 15.31 -5.13
CA LEU A 120 8.31 16.44 -5.91
C LEU A 120 9.42 17.39 -6.37
N ALA A 121 10.39 17.68 -5.50
CA ALA A 121 11.55 18.51 -5.85
C ALA A 121 12.40 17.88 -6.96
N ALA A 122 12.67 16.57 -6.87
CA ALA A 122 13.51 15.86 -7.83
C ALA A 122 12.82 15.60 -9.17
N GLY A 123 11.51 15.36 -9.15
CA GLY A 123 10.83 14.76 -10.30
C GLY A 123 9.38 15.16 -10.54
N GLY A 124 8.80 15.94 -9.63
CA GLY A 124 7.42 16.43 -9.68
C GLY A 124 6.35 15.36 -9.66
N TRP A 125 5.15 15.74 -10.12
CA TRP A 125 3.99 14.85 -10.17
C TRP A 125 4.21 13.52 -10.91
N PRO A 126 4.95 13.46 -12.03
CA PRO A 126 5.18 12.19 -12.71
C PRO A 126 5.98 11.20 -11.84
N LEU A 127 6.94 11.67 -11.05
CA LEU A 127 7.70 10.81 -10.14
C LEU A 127 6.83 10.41 -8.94
N LEU A 128 6.07 11.36 -8.39
CA LEU A 128 5.18 11.08 -7.26
C LEU A 128 4.10 10.06 -7.62
N LYS A 129 3.52 10.10 -8.83
CA LYS A 129 2.56 9.06 -9.28
C LYS A 129 3.22 7.69 -9.39
N ARG A 130 4.50 7.66 -9.77
CA ARG A 130 5.28 6.43 -9.98
C ARG A 130 5.73 5.80 -8.66
N THR A 131 6.18 6.61 -7.69
CA THR A 131 6.64 6.15 -6.36
C THR A 131 5.56 6.28 -5.28
N GLY A 132 4.40 6.84 -5.60
CA GLY A 132 3.30 7.10 -4.68
C GLY A 132 2.84 5.85 -3.91
N PRO A 133 2.66 4.68 -4.55
CA PRO A 133 2.34 3.45 -3.81
C PRO A 133 3.39 3.10 -2.76
N ALA A 134 4.68 3.31 -3.04
CA ALA A 134 5.75 3.03 -2.09
C ALA A 134 5.76 3.99 -0.90
N ILE A 135 5.50 5.28 -1.14
CA ILE A 135 5.41 6.32 -0.10
C ILE A 135 4.17 6.08 0.75
N GLY A 136 3.01 5.82 0.12
CA GLY A 136 1.77 5.51 0.83
C GLY A 136 1.87 4.25 1.68
N PHE A 137 2.63 3.24 1.22
CA PHE A 137 2.84 2.02 1.99
C PHE A 137 3.60 2.26 3.30
N LEU A 138 4.41 3.32 3.40
CA LEU A 138 5.11 3.66 4.66
C LEU A 138 4.15 4.00 5.80
N VAL A 139 2.89 4.35 5.54
CA VAL A 139 1.89 4.57 6.60
C VAL A 139 1.77 3.34 7.51
N PHE A 140 1.91 2.13 6.96
CA PHE A 140 1.77 0.90 7.72
C PHE A 140 2.92 0.62 8.70
N MET A 141 4.04 1.34 8.62
CA MET A 141 5.09 1.22 9.63
C MET A 141 4.76 2.01 10.89
N VAL A 142 3.87 3.00 10.80
CA VAL A 142 3.59 3.94 11.89
C VAL A 142 2.67 3.27 12.93
N PRO A 143 3.11 3.09 14.18
CA PRO A 143 2.23 2.63 15.25
C PRO A 143 1.08 3.61 15.46
N LEU A 144 -0.12 3.09 15.68
CA LEU A 144 -1.31 3.91 15.83
C LEU A 144 -1.22 4.81 17.08
N PRO A 145 -1.90 5.98 17.08
CA PRO A 145 -2.06 6.77 18.29
C PRO A 145 -3.05 6.10 19.25
N TYR A 146 -2.77 6.19 20.55
CA TYR A 146 -3.57 5.56 21.61
C TYR A 146 -5.07 5.89 21.51
N GLU A 147 -5.42 7.14 21.19
CA GLU A 147 -6.82 7.56 21.04
C GLU A 147 -7.54 6.81 19.91
N LEU A 148 -6.84 6.58 18.79
CA LEU A 148 -7.42 5.84 17.67
C LEU A 148 -7.52 4.35 18.01
N GLU A 149 -6.53 3.81 18.72
CA GLU A 149 -6.57 2.46 19.27
C GLU A 149 -7.78 2.24 20.17
N ARG A 150 -8.05 3.18 21.05
CA ARG A 150 -9.18 3.13 21.98
C ARG A 150 -10.52 3.30 21.25
N ASN A 151 -10.66 4.32 20.41
CA ASN A 151 -11.94 4.68 19.79
C ASN A 151 -12.39 3.66 18.73
N VAL A 152 -11.47 3.11 17.95
CA VAL A 152 -11.80 2.10 16.91
C VAL A 152 -11.68 0.68 17.47
N GLY A 153 -10.72 0.43 18.36
CA GLY A 153 -10.54 -0.89 18.97
C GLY A 153 -11.71 -1.31 19.83
N GLN A 154 -12.36 -0.38 20.55
CA GLN A 154 -13.46 -0.73 21.46
C GLN A 154 -14.70 -1.30 20.72
N PRO A 155 -15.24 -0.67 19.65
CA PRO A 155 -16.30 -1.28 18.85
C PRO A 155 -15.92 -2.65 18.28
N LEU A 156 -14.70 -2.79 17.75
CA LEU A 156 -14.22 -4.05 17.18
C LEU A 156 -14.16 -5.16 18.25
N LYS A 157 -13.72 -4.84 19.47
CA LYS A 157 -13.73 -5.77 20.61
C LYS A 157 -15.14 -6.17 21.01
N THR A 158 -16.07 -5.21 21.09
CA THR A 158 -17.47 -5.50 21.43
C THR A 158 -18.07 -6.46 20.40
N THR A 159 -17.92 -6.17 19.11
CA THR A 159 -18.41 -7.04 18.03
C THR A 159 -17.78 -8.43 18.11
N ALA A 160 -16.46 -8.52 18.28
CA ALA A 160 -15.77 -9.80 18.41
C ALA A 160 -16.27 -10.59 19.63
N THR A 161 -16.49 -9.93 20.77
CA THR A 161 -16.99 -10.57 21.99
C THR A 161 -18.41 -11.09 21.79
N VAL A 162 -19.30 -10.30 21.19
CA VAL A 162 -20.69 -10.71 20.89
C VAL A 162 -20.70 -11.93 19.97
N CYS A 163 -20.00 -11.86 18.84
CA CYS A 163 -19.95 -12.96 17.88
C CYS A 163 -19.31 -14.22 18.49
N SER A 164 -18.22 -14.08 19.24
CA SER A 164 -17.54 -15.24 19.85
C SER A 164 -18.38 -15.89 20.94
N THR A 165 -19.10 -15.09 21.74
CA THR A 165 -20.05 -15.63 22.74
C THR A 165 -21.14 -16.43 22.04
N PHE A 166 -21.70 -15.90 20.96
CA PHE A 166 -22.69 -16.61 20.15
C PHE A 166 -22.13 -17.94 19.61
N PHE A 167 -20.93 -17.94 19.02
CA PHE A 167 -20.32 -19.18 18.53
C PHE A 167 -20.07 -20.20 19.65
N LEU A 168 -19.56 -19.78 20.80
CA LEU A 168 -19.38 -20.67 21.95
C LEU A 168 -20.70 -21.29 22.42
N GLN A 169 -21.77 -20.50 22.49
CA GLN A 169 -23.12 -20.99 22.82
C GLN A 169 -23.62 -21.99 21.77
N THR A 170 -23.43 -21.73 20.48
CA THR A 170 -23.80 -22.69 19.42
C THR A 170 -23.00 -23.98 19.47
N LEU A 171 -21.79 -23.96 20.04
CA LEU A 171 -20.95 -25.12 20.30
C LEU A 171 -21.27 -25.81 21.65
N GLY A 172 -22.38 -25.43 22.29
CA GLY A 172 -22.90 -26.07 23.50
C GLY A 172 -22.28 -25.57 24.81
N GLN A 173 -21.53 -24.47 24.79
CA GLN A 173 -20.89 -23.91 25.99
C GLN A 173 -21.81 -22.90 26.69
N PRO A 174 -21.88 -22.91 28.04
CA PRO A 174 -22.66 -21.94 28.82
C PRO A 174 -21.97 -20.57 28.90
N ALA A 175 -21.59 -20.01 27.74
CA ALA A 175 -20.85 -18.76 27.66
C ALA A 175 -21.76 -17.55 27.94
N LEU A 176 -21.35 -16.71 28.89
CA LEU A 176 -22.01 -15.46 29.27
C LEU A 176 -21.09 -14.27 28.99
N ARG A 177 -21.64 -13.21 28.41
CA ARG A 177 -20.90 -11.99 28.12
C ARG A 177 -21.12 -10.94 29.21
N ASP A 178 -20.03 -10.44 29.79
CA ASP A 178 -20.02 -9.27 30.66
C ASP A 178 -19.08 -8.21 30.09
N GLY A 179 -19.63 -7.19 29.43
CA GLY A 179 -18.84 -6.24 28.65
C GLY A 179 -18.05 -6.92 27.52
N ASN A 180 -16.72 -6.86 27.61
CA ASN A 180 -15.74 -7.52 26.72
C ASN A 180 -15.09 -8.76 27.37
N LEU A 181 -15.68 -9.27 28.46
CA LEU A 181 -15.30 -10.52 29.12
C LEU A 181 -16.30 -11.61 28.73
N ILE A 182 -15.80 -12.81 28.44
CA ILE A 182 -16.61 -14.01 28.23
C ILE A 182 -16.37 -14.95 29.41
N LEU A 183 -17.43 -15.29 30.12
CA LEU A 183 -17.45 -16.20 31.27
C LEU A 183 -17.93 -17.56 30.79
N ILE A 184 -17.16 -18.62 31.03
CA ILE A 184 -17.54 -20.00 30.75
C ILE A 184 -17.24 -20.81 32.01
N ASP A 185 -18.26 -21.12 32.79
CA ASP A 185 -18.13 -21.71 34.14
C ASP A 185 -17.15 -20.90 35.01
N GLU A 186 -15.99 -21.49 35.36
CA GLU A 186 -14.92 -20.82 36.12
C GLU A 186 -13.93 -20.04 35.26
N VAL A 187 -13.95 -20.24 33.93
CA VAL A 187 -13.02 -19.62 32.98
C VAL A 187 -13.47 -18.18 32.67
N ARG A 188 -12.54 -17.25 32.82
CA ARG A 188 -12.72 -15.84 32.45
C ARG A 188 -11.84 -15.47 31.27
N LEU A 189 -12.45 -15.37 30.09
CA LEU A 189 -11.76 -15.02 28.85
C LEU A 189 -11.95 -13.53 28.58
N GLY A 190 -10.93 -12.75 28.93
CA GLY A 190 -10.92 -11.33 28.60
C GLY A 190 -10.55 -11.13 27.13
N VAL A 191 -11.35 -10.37 26.39
CA VAL A 191 -10.86 -9.76 25.15
C VAL A 191 -9.99 -8.56 25.54
N VAL A 192 -8.82 -8.85 26.11
CA VAL A 192 -7.83 -7.87 26.59
C VAL A 192 -7.31 -7.02 25.42
N ASP A 193 -6.66 -5.90 25.70
CA ASP A 193 -5.99 -5.05 24.69
C ASP A 193 -5.04 -5.81 23.75
N ALA A 194 -4.47 -6.93 24.22
CA ALA A 194 -3.67 -7.85 23.40
C ALA A 194 -4.47 -8.57 22.29
N CYS A 195 -5.80 -8.56 22.34
CA CYS A 195 -6.70 -9.05 21.29
C CYS A 195 -7.40 -7.90 20.57
N SER A 196 -6.99 -6.64 20.80
CA SER A 196 -7.57 -5.49 20.12
C SER A 196 -7.47 -5.73 18.62
N GLY A 197 -8.63 -5.99 18.00
CA GLY A 197 -8.72 -6.35 16.59
C GLY A 197 -8.07 -5.33 15.67
N LEU A 198 -7.80 -4.11 16.15
CA LEU A 198 -7.16 -3.04 15.42
C LEU A 198 -5.68 -3.29 15.09
N LYS A 199 -4.89 -3.91 15.97
CA LYS A 199 -3.47 -4.17 15.65
C LYS A 199 -3.34 -5.28 14.59
N MET A 200 -4.18 -6.31 14.69
CA MET A 200 -4.32 -7.32 13.65
C MET A 200 -4.92 -6.74 12.37
N LEU A 201 -5.88 -5.81 12.48
CA LEU A 201 -6.43 -5.07 11.35
C LEU A 201 -5.33 -4.32 10.60
N MET A 202 -4.40 -3.65 11.30
CA MET A 202 -3.27 -2.97 10.66
C MET A 202 -2.35 -3.94 9.93
N THR A 203 -2.07 -5.09 10.55
CA THR A 203 -1.27 -6.16 9.92
C THR A 203 -1.96 -6.65 8.64
N PHE A 204 -3.24 -7.03 8.72
CA PHE A 204 -4.02 -7.45 7.55
C PHE A 204 -4.14 -6.35 6.51
N ALA A 205 -4.32 -5.10 6.93
CA ALA A 205 -4.38 -3.96 6.02
C ALA A 205 -3.06 -3.80 5.26
N ALA A 206 -1.91 -3.91 5.94
CA ALA A 206 -0.60 -3.83 5.32
C ALA A 206 -0.42 -4.95 4.27
N PHE A 207 -0.77 -6.20 4.61
CA PHE A 207 -0.66 -7.32 3.66
C PHE A 207 -1.65 -7.21 2.50
N SER A 208 -2.91 -6.87 2.76
CA SER A 208 -3.95 -6.72 1.74
C SER A 208 -3.64 -5.57 0.78
N VAL A 209 -3.24 -4.40 1.31
CA VAL A 209 -2.85 -3.26 0.47
C VAL A 209 -1.57 -3.57 -0.31
N GLY A 210 -0.61 -4.25 0.31
CA GLY A 210 0.61 -4.70 -0.36
C GLY A 210 0.30 -5.62 -1.55
N ALA A 211 -0.58 -6.60 -1.35
CA ALA A 211 -1.05 -7.50 -2.41
C ALA A 211 -1.78 -6.72 -3.51
N VAL A 212 -2.73 -5.84 -3.15
CA VAL A 212 -3.51 -5.00 -4.09
C VAL A 212 -2.63 -4.09 -4.94
N VAL A 213 -1.55 -3.55 -4.36
CA VAL A 213 -0.58 -2.72 -5.08
C VAL A 213 0.22 -3.57 -6.07
N MET A 214 0.49 -4.84 -5.76
CA MET A 214 1.23 -5.73 -6.65
C MET A 214 0.39 -6.31 -7.79
N MET A 215 -0.94 -6.38 -7.63
CA MET A 215 -1.86 -6.99 -8.58
C MET A 215 -2.41 -6.00 -9.61
N ASP A 216 -2.51 -6.48 -10.86
CA ASP A 216 -3.15 -5.78 -11.97
C ASP A 216 -4.67 -6.05 -11.95
N ARG A 217 -5.37 -5.27 -11.12
CA ARG A 217 -6.83 -5.39 -10.87
C ARG A 217 -7.55 -4.08 -11.12
N THR A 218 -8.85 -4.16 -11.41
CA THR A 218 -9.70 -2.99 -11.61
C THR A 218 -9.82 -2.18 -10.31
N ARG A 219 -10.08 -0.86 -10.42
CA ARG A 219 -10.24 0.00 -9.22
C ARG A 219 -11.36 -0.48 -8.30
N PHE A 220 -12.40 -1.09 -8.88
CA PHE A 220 -13.52 -1.67 -8.13
C PHE A 220 -13.07 -2.88 -7.29
N GLU A 221 -12.37 -3.84 -7.88
CA GLU A 221 -11.82 -4.99 -7.14
C GLU A 221 -10.87 -4.51 -6.02
N LYS A 222 -9.99 -3.55 -6.30
CA LYS A 222 -9.08 -2.98 -5.29
C LYS A 222 -9.84 -2.35 -4.12
N PHE A 223 -10.93 -1.64 -4.41
CA PHE A 223 -11.78 -1.04 -3.38
C PHE A 223 -12.52 -2.10 -2.55
N MET A 224 -13.06 -3.14 -3.19
CA MET A 224 -13.72 -4.25 -2.49
C MET A 224 -12.76 -4.97 -1.54
N ILE A 225 -11.53 -5.28 -2.00
CA ILE A 225 -10.50 -5.90 -1.14
C ILE A 225 -10.18 -5.02 0.08
N VAL A 226 -10.06 -3.70 -0.12
CA VAL A 226 -9.80 -2.78 1.00
C VAL A 226 -10.99 -2.74 1.97
N LEU A 227 -12.22 -2.81 1.46
CA LEU A 227 -13.43 -2.87 2.29
C LEU A 227 -13.52 -4.19 3.08
N GLY A 228 -13.06 -5.31 2.49
CA GLY A 228 -13.01 -6.62 3.11
C GLY A 228 -12.04 -6.76 4.29
N ILE A 229 -11.05 -5.88 4.41
CA ILE A 229 -10.04 -5.92 5.49
C ILE A 229 -10.70 -5.95 6.88
N VAL A 230 -11.70 -5.09 7.11
CA VAL A 230 -12.38 -5.00 8.43
C VAL A 230 -13.18 -6.26 8.74
N PRO A 231 -14.10 -6.73 7.88
CA PRO A 231 -14.80 -8.00 8.09
C PRO A 231 -13.85 -9.19 8.29
N ILE A 232 -12.79 -9.30 7.49
CA ILE A 232 -11.82 -10.39 7.59
C ILE A 232 -11.11 -10.37 8.94
N ALA A 233 -10.65 -9.20 9.39
CA ALA A 233 -9.99 -9.06 10.68
C ALA A 233 -10.92 -9.40 11.85
N VAL A 234 -12.19 -8.99 11.79
CA VAL A 234 -13.20 -9.34 12.79
C VAL A 234 -13.47 -10.85 12.78
N ALA A 235 -13.70 -11.44 11.62
CA ALA A 235 -13.98 -12.87 11.47
C ALA A 235 -12.81 -13.73 12.00
N ALA A 236 -11.57 -13.42 11.62
CA ALA A 236 -10.39 -14.08 12.15
C ALA A 236 -10.34 -13.96 13.68
N ASN A 237 -10.57 -12.76 14.23
CA ASN A 237 -10.52 -12.55 15.68
C ASN A 237 -11.60 -13.35 16.43
N VAL A 238 -12.81 -13.43 15.87
CA VAL A 238 -13.91 -14.24 16.42
C VAL A 238 -13.54 -15.72 16.45
N LEU A 239 -12.95 -16.23 15.36
CA LEU A 239 -12.49 -17.62 15.30
C LEU A 239 -11.42 -17.90 16.36
N ARG A 240 -10.46 -17.00 16.56
CA ARG A 240 -9.44 -17.13 17.61
C ARG A 240 -10.03 -17.14 19.00
N ILE A 241 -10.89 -16.17 19.33
CA ILE A 241 -11.48 -16.08 20.68
C ILE A 241 -12.32 -17.33 20.96
N THR A 242 -13.08 -17.80 19.97
CA THR A 242 -13.88 -19.03 20.07
C THR A 242 -12.99 -20.26 20.27
N ALA A 243 -11.95 -20.44 19.45
CA ALA A 243 -11.01 -21.56 19.55
C ALA A 243 -10.25 -21.56 20.89
N THR A 244 -9.84 -20.37 21.34
CA THR A 244 -9.21 -20.18 22.64
C THR A 244 -10.19 -20.57 23.75
N GLY A 245 -11.42 -20.04 23.73
CA GLY A 245 -12.41 -20.38 24.75
C GLY A 245 -12.72 -21.88 24.81
N MET A 246 -12.85 -22.53 23.65
CA MET A 246 -13.01 -23.98 23.57
C MET A 246 -11.81 -24.72 24.18
N SER A 247 -10.58 -24.28 23.91
CA SER A 247 -9.39 -24.91 24.50
C SER A 247 -9.33 -24.80 26.01
N TYR A 248 -9.78 -23.69 26.60
CA TYR A 248 -9.84 -23.54 28.06
C TYR A 248 -10.90 -24.43 28.72
N VAL A 249 -11.98 -24.75 28.00
CA VAL A 249 -13.00 -25.69 28.49
C VAL A 249 -12.51 -27.14 28.40
N VAL A 250 -11.91 -27.51 27.27
CA VAL A 250 -11.50 -28.90 27.00
C VAL A 250 -10.24 -29.29 27.77
N PHE A 251 -9.31 -28.35 27.96
CA PHE A 251 -8.01 -28.61 28.58
C PHE A 251 -7.86 -27.86 29.90
N THR A 252 -7.67 -28.63 30.98
CA THR A 252 -7.42 -28.10 32.33
C THR A 252 -5.93 -27.88 32.60
N ASN A 253 -5.03 -28.47 31.80
CA ASN A 253 -3.59 -28.32 31.96
C ASN A 253 -3.14 -26.93 31.50
N LYS A 254 -2.68 -26.10 32.45
CA LYS A 254 -2.19 -24.75 32.20
C LYS A 254 -1.16 -24.66 31.07
N ALA A 255 -0.19 -25.59 31.02
CA ALA A 255 0.84 -25.58 29.97
C ALA A 255 0.26 -25.85 28.58
N THR A 256 -0.72 -26.74 28.48
CA THR A 256 -1.43 -27.02 27.22
C THR A 256 -2.25 -25.82 26.78
N THR A 257 -2.94 -25.17 27.71
CA THR A 257 -3.79 -24.01 27.42
C THR A 257 -2.96 -22.79 27.02
N GLU A 258 -1.79 -22.58 27.63
CA GLU A 258 -0.84 -21.53 27.24
C GLU A 258 -0.25 -21.80 25.84
N PHE A 259 0.18 -23.03 25.56
CA PHE A 259 0.61 -23.43 24.22
C PHE A 259 -0.48 -23.22 23.17
N LEU A 260 -1.72 -23.64 23.45
CA LEU A 260 -2.85 -23.48 22.52
C LEU A 260 -3.21 -22.01 22.31
N HIS A 261 -3.12 -21.19 23.35
CA HIS A 261 -3.31 -19.74 23.22
C HIS A 261 -2.31 -19.12 22.24
N ASP A 262 -1.03 -19.47 22.37
CA ASP A 262 0.02 -18.96 21.49
C ASP A 262 -0.11 -19.53 20.07
N PHE A 263 -0.45 -20.81 19.95
CA PHE A 263 -0.71 -21.46 18.68
C PHE A 263 -1.90 -20.82 17.94
N HIS A 264 -3.00 -20.53 18.64
CA HIS A 264 -4.13 -19.80 18.06
C HIS A 264 -3.73 -18.38 17.63
N GLY A 265 -2.86 -17.72 18.41
CA GLY A 265 -2.28 -16.42 18.04
C GLY A 265 -1.48 -16.49 16.73
N TRP A 266 -0.68 -17.54 16.54
CA TRP A 266 0.07 -17.77 15.29
C TRP A 266 -0.85 -18.15 14.11
N LEU A 267 -1.83 -19.03 14.33
CA LEU A 267 -2.74 -19.53 13.30
C LEU A 267 -3.63 -18.43 12.70
N MET A 268 -3.81 -17.32 13.41
CA MET A 268 -4.54 -16.15 12.93
C MET A 268 -4.02 -15.61 11.60
N MET A 269 -2.70 -15.55 11.42
CA MET A 269 -2.11 -15.01 10.20
C MET A 269 -2.46 -15.85 8.97
N PRO A 270 -2.25 -17.20 8.99
CA PRO A 270 -2.75 -18.08 7.94
C PRO A 270 -4.26 -17.98 7.70
N VAL A 271 -5.09 -17.91 8.74
CA VAL A 271 -6.55 -17.81 8.60
C VAL A 271 -6.96 -16.52 7.91
N GLY A 272 -6.41 -15.37 8.31
CA GLY A 272 -6.74 -14.11 7.64
C GLY A 272 -6.22 -14.04 6.21
N LEU A 273 -5.05 -14.62 5.91
CA LEU A 273 -4.56 -14.74 4.53
C LEU A 273 -5.46 -15.66 3.69
N ALA A 274 -5.98 -16.75 4.27
CA ALA A 274 -6.93 -17.63 3.60
C ALA A 274 -8.26 -16.93 3.32
N LEU A 275 -8.77 -16.11 4.25
CA LEU A 275 -9.96 -15.29 4.05
C LEU A 275 -9.75 -14.21 2.96
N LEU A 276 -8.57 -13.58 2.91
CA LEU A 276 -8.20 -12.66 1.84
C LEU A 276 -8.12 -13.37 0.48
N ALA A 277 -7.52 -14.56 0.44
CA ALA A 277 -7.46 -15.38 -0.77
C ALA A 277 -8.86 -15.81 -1.22
N LEU A 278 -9.75 -16.13 -0.28
CA LEU A 278 -11.16 -16.42 -0.53
C LEU A 278 -11.88 -15.21 -1.11
N GLU A 279 -11.71 -14.02 -0.53
CA GLU A 279 -12.28 -12.77 -1.07
C GLU A 279 -11.82 -12.52 -2.51
N LEU A 280 -10.52 -12.65 -2.77
CA LEU A 280 -9.96 -12.53 -4.12
C LEU A 280 -10.56 -13.55 -5.10
N TRP A 281 -10.71 -14.79 -4.65
CA TRP A 281 -11.33 -15.85 -5.45
C TRP A 281 -12.81 -15.53 -5.75
N VAL A 282 -13.57 -15.10 -4.75
CA VAL A 282 -14.97 -14.69 -4.92
C VAL A 282 -15.09 -13.53 -5.91
N LEU A 283 -14.25 -12.49 -5.78
CA LEU A 283 -14.24 -11.35 -6.70
C LEU A 283 -13.90 -11.78 -8.14
N THR A 284 -12.98 -12.73 -8.33
CA THR A 284 -12.68 -13.24 -9.69
C THR A 284 -13.84 -13.98 -10.34
N ARG A 285 -14.76 -14.54 -9.54
CA ARG A 285 -15.95 -15.24 -10.05
C ARG A 285 -17.12 -14.28 -10.31
N LEU A 286 -17.22 -13.21 -9.54
CA LEU A 286 -18.31 -12.23 -9.65
C LEU A 286 -18.05 -11.12 -10.66
N VAL A 287 -16.78 -10.69 -10.82
CA VAL A 287 -16.42 -9.58 -11.71
C VAL A 287 -15.98 -10.16 -13.06
N VAL A 288 -16.85 -10.10 -14.06
CA VAL A 288 -16.49 -10.38 -15.45
C VAL A 288 -15.58 -9.25 -15.95
N ALA A 289 -14.39 -9.60 -16.45
CA ALA A 289 -13.48 -8.62 -17.02
C ALA A 289 -14.18 -7.88 -18.19
N PRO A 290 -14.07 -6.54 -18.29
CA PRO A 290 -14.58 -5.82 -19.45
C PRO A 290 -13.94 -6.40 -20.71
N GLU A 291 -14.77 -6.85 -21.65
CA GLU A 291 -14.33 -7.35 -22.93
C GLU A 291 -13.49 -6.25 -23.62
N PRO A 292 -12.29 -6.56 -24.13
CA PRO A 292 -11.46 -5.55 -24.79
C PRO A 292 -12.28 -4.91 -25.92
N PRO A 293 -12.15 -3.59 -26.16
CA PRO A 293 -12.89 -2.90 -27.21
C PRO A 293 -12.73 -3.67 -28.52
N ARG A 294 -13.85 -4.17 -29.07
CA ARG A 294 -13.87 -4.87 -30.35
C ARG A 294 -13.12 -4.00 -31.35
N ALA A 295 -12.02 -4.52 -31.89
CA ALA A 295 -11.21 -3.81 -32.87
C ALA A 295 -12.16 -3.22 -33.93
N ALA A 296 -12.04 -1.91 -34.17
CA ALA A 296 -12.82 -1.26 -35.20
C ALA A 296 -12.65 -2.06 -36.50
N PRO A 297 -13.73 -2.35 -37.26
CA PRO A 297 -13.61 -3.06 -38.52
C PRO A 297 -12.53 -2.36 -39.36
N THR A 298 -11.50 -3.11 -39.74
CA THR A 298 -10.44 -2.62 -40.63
C THR A 298 -11.11 -1.96 -41.83
N PRO A 299 -10.74 -0.71 -42.18
CA PRO A 299 -11.25 -0.08 -43.38
C PRO A 299 -11.03 -1.03 -44.55
N VAL A 300 -12.11 -1.48 -45.18
CA VAL A 300 -12.02 -2.27 -46.40
C VAL A 300 -11.29 -1.38 -47.42
N PRO A 301 -10.14 -1.79 -47.96
CA PRO A 301 -9.45 -1.00 -48.97
C PRO A 301 -10.41 -0.80 -50.15
N PRO A 302 -10.48 0.40 -50.74
CA PRO A 302 -11.37 0.64 -51.86
C PRO A 302 -11.06 -0.36 -52.97
N VAL A 303 -12.07 -1.16 -53.35
CA VAL A 303 -11.98 -2.04 -54.51
C VAL A 303 -11.66 -1.16 -55.71
N ALA A 304 -10.48 -1.34 -56.30
CA ALA A 304 -10.10 -0.63 -57.51
C ALA A 304 -11.08 -1.02 -58.63
N GLY A 305 -12.02 -0.13 -58.94
CA GLY A 305 -12.91 -0.28 -60.09
C GLY A 305 -12.11 -0.28 -61.40
N PRO A 306 -12.58 -0.99 -62.45
CA PRO A 306 -11.82 -1.25 -63.67
C PRO A 306 -11.74 -0.07 -64.66
N ASP A 307 -11.68 1.18 -64.19
CA ASP A 307 -11.81 2.36 -65.07
C ASP A 307 -10.52 3.17 -65.32
N ARG A 308 -9.36 2.73 -64.81
CA ARG A 308 -8.09 3.47 -64.99
C ARG A 308 -7.24 3.07 -66.19
N VAL A 309 -7.74 2.24 -67.11
CA VAL A 309 -6.98 1.85 -68.31
C VAL A 309 -7.36 2.68 -69.55
N ARG A 310 -8.46 3.44 -69.56
CA ARG A 310 -8.93 4.12 -70.78
C ARG A 310 -8.48 5.57 -71.01
N VAL A 311 -7.79 6.23 -70.08
CA VAL A 311 -7.45 7.66 -70.24
C VAL A 311 -6.05 7.91 -70.83
N ALA A 312 -5.21 6.87 -70.98
CA ALA A 312 -3.86 7.03 -71.54
C ALA A 312 -3.78 6.95 -73.08
N ALA A 313 -4.88 6.67 -73.77
CA ALA A 313 -4.87 6.45 -75.23
C ALA A 313 -5.23 7.69 -76.08
N ASP A 314 -5.63 8.82 -75.46
CA ASP A 314 -6.24 9.94 -76.21
C ASP A 314 -5.54 11.29 -76.03
N ARG A 315 -4.23 11.28 -75.80
CA ARG A 315 -3.41 12.51 -75.90
C ARG A 315 -2.26 12.31 -76.88
N GLY A 316 -2.62 12.17 -78.15
CA GLY A 316 -1.75 12.58 -79.24
C GLY A 316 -1.51 14.09 -79.14
N LEU A 317 -0.29 14.50 -78.85
CA LEU A 317 0.19 15.87 -79.01
C LEU A 317 1.33 15.85 -80.02
N SER A 318 1.13 16.62 -81.09
CA SER A 318 1.96 16.70 -82.29
C SER A 318 3.33 17.35 -82.04
N PRO A 319 4.31 17.15 -82.94
CA PRO A 319 5.60 17.84 -82.87
C PRO A 319 5.50 19.23 -83.53
N VAL A 320 6.20 20.23 -82.98
CA VAL A 320 6.50 21.50 -83.68
C VAL A 320 8.02 21.74 -83.56
N PRO A 321 8.71 22.12 -84.65
CA PRO A 321 10.17 22.11 -84.73
C PRO A 321 10.83 23.50 -84.51
N ALA A 322 12.13 23.43 -84.21
CA ALA A 322 13.21 24.43 -84.27
C ALA A 322 13.01 25.76 -83.52
#